data_AF-A0A2N8NC41-F1
#
_entry.id   AF-A0A2N8NC41-F1
#
_cell.length_a   1.000
_cell.length_b   1.000
_cell.length_c   1.000
_cell.angle_alpha   90.00
_cell.angle_beta   90.00
_cell.angle_gamma   90.00
#
_symmetry.space_group_name_H-M   'P 1'
#
loop_
_entity.id
_entity.type
_entity.pdbx_description
1 polymer ?
#
loop_
_entity_poly.entity_id
_entity_poly.type
_entity_poly.pdbx_seq_one_letter_code
_entity_poly.pdbx_strand_id
1 'polypeptide(L)'
;MSPPTQRTVWLSVYWYGEGGNTYPYLKRGAKVFVRGSMRNNLYTDRTGQTRVDINVNAREVYLCGSATTVQPQQQAQPAAQQQAAPAPTYPQQQPQPAPIGGGDDDGLPF
;
A
#
# COMPACT_ATOMS: atom_id res chain seq x y z
N MET A 1 -1.57 10.85 -37.26
CA MET A 1 -1.50 11.32 -35.87
C MET A 1 -0.41 10.51 -35.20
N SER A 2 0.75 11.10 -34.92
CA SER A 2 1.88 10.35 -34.32
C SER A 2 1.52 9.95 -32.89
N PRO A 3 1.90 8.75 -32.43
CA PRO A 3 1.63 8.33 -31.06
C PRO A 3 2.32 9.28 -30.05
N PRO A 4 1.74 9.46 -28.84
CA PRO A 4 2.38 10.25 -27.81
C PRO A 4 3.74 9.65 -27.46
N THR A 5 4.78 10.47 -27.47
CA THR A 5 6.14 10.06 -27.11
C THR A 5 6.34 10.26 -25.62
N GLN A 6 6.67 9.18 -24.90
CA GLN A 6 7.04 9.23 -23.50
C GLN A 6 8.56 9.42 -23.37
N ARG A 7 8.98 10.42 -22.60
CA ARG A 7 10.39 10.67 -22.29
C ARG A 7 10.63 10.57 -20.79
N THR A 8 11.49 9.64 -20.39
CA THR A 8 11.97 9.52 -19.01
C THR A 8 13.33 10.20 -18.88
N VAL A 9 13.51 10.99 -17.83
CA VAL A 9 14.79 11.65 -17.51
C VAL A 9 15.18 11.25 -16.10
N TRP A 10 16.45 10.86 -15.93
CA TRP A 10 17.03 10.56 -14.63
C TRP A 10 17.79 11.79 -14.14
N LEU A 11 17.53 12.18 -12.89
CA LEU A 11 18.15 13.33 -12.26
C LEU A 11 18.80 12.89 -10.95
N SER A 12 19.92 13.51 -10.61
CA SER A 12 20.56 13.36 -9.30
C SER A 12 20.06 14.46 -8.36
N VAL A 13 19.61 14.08 -7.16
CA VAL A 13 19.12 15.01 -6.15
C VAL A 13 20.01 14.92 -4.92
N TYR A 14 20.60 16.04 -4.53
CA TYR A 14 21.39 16.18 -3.32
C TYR A 14 20.57 16.87 -2.25
N TRP A 15 20.27 16.15 -1.17
CA TRP A 15 19.54 16.71 -0.03
C TRP A 15 20.43 16.66 1.20
N TYR A 16 20.76 17.84 1.73
CA TYR A 16 21.65 17.99 2.87
C TYR A 16 20.82 18.18 4.14
N GLY A 17 20.98 17.28 5.11
CA GLY A 17 20.25 17.27 6.39
C GLY A 17 19.68 15.89 6.71
N GLU A 18 18.99 15.78 7.86
CA GLU A 18 18.41 14.51 8.35
C GLU A 18 17.17 14.06 7.56
N GLY A 19 16.54 14.95 6.78
CA GLY A 19 15.25 14.65 6.14
C GLY A 19 14.10 14.33 7.11
N GLY A 20 14.35 14.45 8.42
CA GLY A 20 13.41 14.23 9.50
C GLY A 20 12.61 12.94 9.36
N ASN A 21 11.31 13.03 9.60
CA ASN A 21 10.38 11.91 9.53
C ASN A 21 10.14 11.39 8.09
N THR A 22 10.68 12.04 7.06
CA THR A 22 10.45 11.67 5.66
C THR A 22 11.37 10.52 5.21
N TYR A 23 12.59 10.46 5.75
CA TYR A 23 13.62 9.51 5.32
C TYR A 23 13.17 8.03 5.33
N PRO A 24 12.44 7.53 6.36
CA PRO A 24 11.94 6.15 6.38
C PRO A 24 11.02 5.79 5.20
N TYR A 25 10.30 6.78 4.65
CA TYR A 25 9.33 6.59 3.58
C TYR A 25 9.91 6.82 2.18
N LEU A 26 11.14 7.33 2.08
CA LEU A 26 11.86 7.47 0.81
C LEU A 26 12.43 6.12 0.34
N LYS A 27 11.53 5.23 -0.08
CA LYS A 27 11.86 3.95 -0.70
C LYS A 27 11.75 4.04 -2.22
N ARG A 28 12.28 3.02 -2.91
CA ARG A 28 12.13 2.90 -4.37
C ARG A 28 10.64 2.97 -4.75
N GLY A 29 10.31 3.83 -5.72
CA GLY A 29 8.94 4.03 -6.18
C GLY A 29 8.15 5.10 -5.41
N ALA A 30 8.71 5.65 -4.32
CA ALA A 30 8.10 6.78 -3.64
C ALA A 30 7.98 7.98 -4.58
N LYS A 31 6.77 8.51 -4.73
CA LYS A 31 6.54 9.75 -5.45
C LYS A 31 6.89 10.90 -4.53
N VAL A 32 7.69 11.84 -5.03
CA VAL A 32 8.14 12.99 -4.26
C VAL A 32 8.05 14.26 -5.08
N PHE A 33 7.78 15.35 -4.39
CA PHE A 33 8.03 16.71 -4.86
C PHE A 33 9.36 17.18 -4.29
N VAL A 34 10.19 17.80 -5.12
CA VAL A 34 11.50 18.34 -4.74
C VAL A 34 11.56 19.81 -5.12
N ARG A 35 11.86 20.69 -4.15
CA ARG A 35 12.18 22.10 -4.40
C ARG A 35 13.65 22.35 -4.11
N GLY A 36 14.33 23.04 -5.02
CA GLY A 36 15.75 23.27 -4.89
C GLY A 36 16.32 24.14 -6.00
N SER A 37 17.64 24.27 -6.03
CA SER A 37 18.36 24.89 -7.13
C SER A 37 18.90 23.82 -8.09
N MET A 38 18.61 23.98 -9.37
CA MET A 38 19.08 23.08 -10.44
C MET A 38 20.45 23.52 -10.94
N ARG A 39 21.32 22.55 -11.24
CA ARG A 39 22.63 22.76 -11.85
C ARG A 39 22.84 21.75 -12.97
N ASN A 40 23.18 22.26 -14.14
CA ASN A 40 23.46 21.46 -15.33
C ASN A 40 24.97 21.42 -15.52
N ASN A 41 25.55 20.23 -15.56
CA ASN A 41 26.97 20.05 -15.82
C ASN A 41 27.15 19.36 -17.18
N LEU A 42 27.84 20.03 -18.10
CA LEU A 42 28.21 19.46 -19.39
C LEU A 42 29.62 18.88 -19.26
N TYR A 43 29.80 17.65 -19.73
CA TYR A 43 31.10 17.00 -19.74
C TYR A 43 31.24 16.11 -20.97
N THR A 44 32.48 15.83 -21.33
CA THR A 44 32.82 14.88 -22.38
C THR A 44 33.06 13.53 -21.74
N ASP A 45 32.29 12.52 -22.14
CA ASP A 45 32.51 11.15 -21.67
C ASP A 45 33.75 10.52 -22.34
N ARG A 46 34.15 9.33 -21.89
CA ARG A 46 35.29 8.58 -22.44
C ARG A 46 35.13 8.27 -23.94
N THR A 47 33.91 8.23 -24.47
CA THR A 47 33.66 8.06 -25.91
C THR A 47 33.73 9.36 -26.72
N GLY A 48 34.07 10.49 -26.10
CA GLY A 48 34.13 11.80 -26.75
C GLY A 48 32.77 12.49 -26.91
N GLN A 49 31.68 11.90 -26.42
CA GLN A 49 30.35 12.47 -26.53
C GLN A 49 30.07 13.47 -25.41
N THR A 50 29.45 14.60 -25.76
CA THR A 50 28.93 15.55 -24.78
C THR A 50 27.74 14.93 -24.05
N ARG A 51 27.85 14.84 -22.73
CA ARG A 51 26.79 14.41 -21.82
C ARG A 51 26.37 15.59 -20.94
N VAL A 52 25.11 15.53 -20.51
CA VAL A 52 24.53 16.52 -19.59
C VAL A 52 24.08 15.78 -18.34
N ASP A 53 24.66 16.14 -17.20
CA ASP A 53 24.13 15.74 -15.90
C ASP A 53 23.26 16.87 -15.33
N ILE A 54 22.05 16.51 -14.92
CA ILE A 54 21.11 17.42 -14.27
C ILE A 54 21.08 17.08 -12.79
N ASN A 55 21.54 18.03 -11.99
CA ASN A 55 21.65 17.91 -10.56
C ASN A 55 20.72 18.90 -9.86
N VAL A 56 20.08 18.48 -8.77
CA VAL A 56 19.22 19.35 -7.95
C VAL A 56 19.74 19.38 -6.53
N ASN A 57 20.12 20.56 -6.03
CA ASN A 57 20.37 20.77 -4.61
C ASN A 57 19.01 21.05 -3.94
N ALA A 58 18.48 20.04 -3.23
CA ALA A 58 17.17 20.10 -2.62
C ALA A 58 17.20 20.91 -1.32
N ARG A 59 16.23 21.83 -1.21
CA ARG A 59 15.91 22.58 0.01
C ARG A 59 14.74 21.95 0.75
N GLU A 60 13.75 21.44 0.01
CA GLU A 60 12.56 20.78 0.55
C GLU A 60 12.21 19.55 -0.29
N VAL A 61 11.74 18.50 0.39
CA VAL A 61 11.21 17.28 -0.22
C VAL A 61 9.90 16.93 0.47
N TYR A 62 8.84 16.72 -0.32
CA TYR A 62 7.53 16.27 0.17
C TYR A 62 7.17 14.93 -0.47
N LEU A 63 6.59 14.01 0.31
CA LEU A 63 6.04 12.77 -0.21
C LEU A 63 4.71 13.07 -0.91
N CYS A 64 4.54 12.53 -2.12
CA CYS A 64 3.33 12.67 -2.92
C CYS A 64 2.54 11.35 -3.01
N GLY A 65 2.71 10.46 -2.03
CA GLY A 65 1.93 9.24 -1.91
C GLY A 65 0.82 9.41 -0.88
N SER A 66 -0.36 8.85 -1.16
CA SER A 66 -1.34 8.55 -0.11
C SER A 66 -0.64 7.68 0.92
N ALA A 67 -0.71 8.03 2.21
CA ALA A 67 -0.44 7.05 3.24
C ALA A 67 -1.33 5.85 2.91
N THR A 68 -0.74 4.71 2.54
CA THR A 68 -1.49 3.46 2.49
C THR A 68 -2.10 3.37 3.87
N THR A 69 -3.43 3.48 3.94
CA THR A 69 -4.17 3.24 5.17
C THR A 69 -3.70 1.88 5.64
N VAL A 70 -2.81 1.86 6.64
CA VAL A 70 -2.64 0.71 7.50
C VAL A 70 -4.04 0.45 8.00
N GLN A 71 -4.72 -0.52 7.40
CA GLN A 71 -5.98 -1.02 7.93
C GLN A 71 -5.65 -1.35 9.38
N PRO A 72 -6.29 -0.70 10.36
CA PRO A 72 -6.05 -1.05 11.74
C PRO A 72 -6.37 -2.53 11.86
N GLN A 73 -5.35 -3.33 12.16
CA GLN A 73 -5.53 -4.72 12.51
C GLN A 73 -6.52 -4.72 13.68
N GLN A 74 -7.72 -5.20 13.38
CA GLN A 74 -8.89 -5.14 14.23
C GLN A 74 -8.50 -5.68 15.60
N GLN A 75 -8.35 -4.78 16.56
CA GLN A 75 -8.04 -5.13 17.93
C GLN A 75 -9.26 -5.86 18.45
N ALA A 76 -9.16 -7.18 18.58
CA ALA A 76 -10.22 -8.03 19.09
C ALA A 76 -10.62 -7.49 20.48
N GLN A 77 -11.86 -7.02 20.57
CA GLN A 77 -12.48 -6.52 21.78
C GLN A 77 -12.66 -7.71 22.75
N PRO A 78 -12.23 -7.63 24.02
CA PRO A 78 -12.55 -8.68 24.99
C PRO A 78 -14.06 -8.73 25.17
N ALA A 79 -14.67 -9.87 24.87
CA ALA A 79 -16.08 -10.11 25.11
C ALA A 79 -16.36 -10.02 26.62
N ALA A 80 -17.27 -9.13 27.02
CA ALA A 80 -17.77 -9.06 28.38
C ALA A 80 -18.51 -10.37 28.71
N GLN A 81 -18.09 -11.04 29.78
CA GLN A 81 -18.79 -12.21 30.32
C GLN A 81 -20.16 -11.77 30.82
N GLN A 82 -21.22 -12.14 30.08
CA GLN A 82 -22.60 -12.05 30.55
C GLN A 82 -22.82 -13.12 31.63
N GLN A 83 -23.16 -12.65 32.81
CA GLN A 83 -23.53 -13.46 33.96
C GLN A 83 -24.94 -14.02 33.74
N ALA A 84 -25.05 -15.34 33.56
CA ALA A 84 -26.30 -16.03 33.30
C ALA A 84 -27.17 -16.13 34.56
N ALA A 85 -28.47 -15.82 34.44
CA ALA A 85 -29.49 -16.19 35.41
C ALA A 85 -29.92 -17.66 35.21
N PRO A 86 -30.24 -18.42 36.27
CA PRO A 86 -30.63 -19.81 36.13
C PRO A 86 -32.06 -19.94 35.56
N ALA A 87 -32.20 -20.82 34.56
CA ALA A 87 -33.46 -21.16 33.90
C ALA A 87 -34.22 -22.27 34.64
N PRO A 88 -35.58 -22.26 34.64
CA PRO A 88 -36.37 -23.41 35.07
C PRO A 88 -36.36 -24.51 34.00
N THR A 89 -36.26 -25.76 34.47
CA THR A 89 -36.29 -26.98 33.69
C THR A 89 -37.72 -27.41 33.37
N TYR A 90 -37.99 -27.68 32.09
CA TYR A 90 -39.20 -28.37 31.63
C TYR A 90 -38.76 -29.65 30.90
N PRO A 91 -39.35 -30.83 31.20
CA PRO A 91 -38.98 -32.08 30.55
C PRO A 91 -39.48 -32.14 29.10
N GLN A 92 -38.58 -32.66 28.26
CA GLN A 92 -38.71 -32.91 26.83
C GLN A 92 -39.84 -33.90 26.48
N GLN A 93 -40.53 -33.65 25.36
CA GLN A 93 -41.26 -34.66 24.60
C GLN A 93 -40.68 -34.78 23.19
N GLN A 94 -40.57 -36.03 22.77
CA GLN A 94 -39.83 -36.57 21.63
C GLN A 94 -40.47 -36.30 20.24
N PRO A 95 -39.71 -36.53 19.14
CA PRO A 95 -39.91 -35.90 17.83
C PRO A 95 -40.88 -36.64 16.89
N GLN A 96 -41.46 -35.90 15.94
CA GLN A 96 -42.21 -36.48 14.82
C GLN A 96 -41.60 -36.02 13.46
N PRO A 97 -41.35 -36.95 12.52
CA PRO A 97 -40.52 -36.73 11.32
C PRO A 97 -41.24 -35.98 10.18
N ALA A 98 -40.45 -35.26 9.37
CA ALA A 98 -40.88 -34.60 8.14
C ALA A 98 -40.84 -35.56 6.92
N PRO A 99 -41.81 -35.50 6.00
CA PRO A 99 -41.67 -36.15 4.70
C PRO A 99 -40.84 -35.29 3.72
N ILE A 100 -39.74 -35.90 3.28
CA ILE A 100 -39.20 -36.04 1.90
C ILE A 100 -39.37 -34.86 0.91
N GLY A 101 -38.24 -34.44 0.32
CA GLY A 101 -38.22 -33.74 -0.96
C GLY A 101 -36.84 -33.32 -1.44
N GLY A 102 -36.20 -34.15 -2.27
CA GLY A 102 -35.10 -33.83 -3.21
C GLY A 102 -33.72 -33.67 -2.57
N GLY A 103 -32.75 -34.54 -2.85
CA GLY A 103 -32.31 -34.90 -4.20
C GLY A 103 -30.90 -34.33 -4.37
N ASP A 104 -29.96 -34.97 -3.69
CA ASP A 104 -28.51 -34.91 -3.89
C ASP A 104 -28.17 -35.28 -5.33
N ASP A 105 -27.68 -34.30 -6.10
CA ASP A 105 -27.04 -34.50 -7.40
C ASP A 105 -25.66 -33.82 -7.36
N ASP A 106 -24.69 -34.70 -7.15
CA ASP A 106 -23.47 -34.84 -7.96
C ASP A 106 -22.60 -33.61 -8.29
N GLY A 107 -21.36 -33.68 -7.78
CA GLY A 107 -20.21 -33.72 -8.69
C GLY A 107 -19.50 -32.40 -9.01
N LEU A 108 -18.75 -31.84 -8.05
CA LEU A 108 -17.66 -30.91 -8.38
C LEU A 108 -16.32 -31.67 -8.45
N PRO A 109 -15.62 -31.67 -9.60
CA PRO A 109 -14.40 -32.44 -9.80
C PRO A 109 -13.17 -31.79 -9.13
N PHE A 110 -12.15 -32.64 -8.92
CA PHE A 110 -10.78 -32.28 -8.57
C PHE A 110 -10.03 -31.56 -9.70
#